data_AF-A0A453QZD1-F1
#
_entry.id   AF-A0A453QZD1-F1
#
_cell.length_a   1.000
_cell.length_b   1.000
_cell.length_c   1.000
_cell.angle_alpha   90.00
_cell.angle_beta   90.00
_cell.angle_gamma   90.00
#
_symmetry.space_group_name_H-M   'P 1'
#
loop_
_entity.id
_entity.type
_entity.pdbx_description
1 polymer ?
#
loop_
_entity_poly.entity_id
_entity_poly.type
_entity_poly.pdbx_seq_one_letter_code
_entity_poly.pdbx_strand_id
1 'polypeptide(L)' 'MFLPRNVDISQVEELSWLSSPPLDFESEESYVQHRFKGITAYFGDVAR' A
#
# COMPACT_ATOMS: atom_id res chain seq x y z
N MET A 1 5.72 -2.80 -0.10
CA MET A 1 5.16 -4.16 -0.04
C MET A 1 4.23 -4.37 -1.23
N PHE A 2 4.36 -5.46 -1.99
CA PHE A 2 3.42 -5.75 -3.08
C PHE A 2 2.24 -6.59 -2.59
N LEU A 3 1.03 -6.21 -2.98
CA LEU A 3 -0.24 -6.74 -2.50
C LEU A 3 -1.13 -7.20 -3.67
N PRO A 4 -1.93 -8.26 -3.48
CA PRO A 4 -2.93 -8.68 -4.45
C PRO A 4 -3.97 -7.58 -4.75
N ARG A 5 -4.47 -7.57 -5.98
CA ARG A 5 -5.49 -6.63 -6.47
C ARG A 5 -6.85 -6.62 -5.75
N ASN A 6 -7.09 -7.57 -4.85
CA ASN A 6 -8.35 -7.72 -4.10
C ASN A 6 -8.21 -7.37 -2.62
N VAL A 7 -7.08 -6.79 -2.23
CA VAL A 7 -6.87 -6.28 -0.87
C VAL A 7 -7.69 -5.00 -0.65
N ASP A 8 -8.30 -4.88 0.52
CA ASP A 8 -8.91 -3.63 0.98
C ASP A 8 -7.82 -2.68 1.46
N ILE A 9 -7.62 -1.58 0.75
CA ILE A 9 -6.56 -0.61 1.05
C ILE A 9 -6.79 0.11 2.37
N SER A 10 -8.04 0.25 2.81
CA SER A 10 -8.36 0.85 4.11
C SER A 10 -7.75 0.03 5.25
N GLN A 11 -7.82 -1.29 5.16
CA GLN A 11 -7.21 -2.19 6.15
C GLN A 11 -5.68 -2.15 6.10
N VAL A 12 -5.09 -1.87 4.94
CA VAL A 12 -3.64 -1.75 4.80
C VAL A 12 -3.16 -0.43 5.41
N GLU A 13 -3.91 0.65 5.23
CA GLU A 13 -3.64 1.94 5.86
C GLU A 13 -3.70 1.81 7.40
N GLU A 14 -4.68 1.10 7.95
CA GLU A 14 -4.79 0.86 9.40
C GLU A 14 -3.53 0.20 9.99
N LEU A 15 -2.79 -0.62 9.22
CA LEU A 15 -1.53 -1.20 9.67
C LEU A 15 -0.47 -0.13 9.97
N SER A 16 -0.51 1.00 9.27
CA SER A 16 0.40 2.13 9.50
C SER A 16 0.18 2.77 10.87
N TRP A 17 -1.03 2.66 11.44
CA TRP A 17 -1.36 3.21 12.76
C TRP A 17 -0.93 2.30 13.91
N LEU A 18 -0.67 1.02 13.63
CA LEU A 18 -0.24 0.05 14.64
C LEU A 18 1.24 0.19 15.00
N SER A 19 2.02 0.94 14.23
CA SER A 19 3.41 1.24 14.56
C SER A 19 3.53 2.36 15.59
N SER A 20 4.69 2.45 16.24
CA SER A 20 4.99 3.51 17.21
C SER A 20 6.36 4.12 16.90
N PRO A 21 6.41 5.32 16.29
CA PRO A 21 5.28 6.18 15.89
C PRO A 21 4.47 5.60 14.70
N PRO A 22 3.23 6.09 14.47
CA PRO A 22 2.49 5.80 13.23
C PRO A 22 3.34 6.14 12.00
N LEU A 23 3.23 5.32 10.96
CA LEU A 23 3.96 5.52 9.72
C LEU A 23 3.09 6.25 8.70
N ASP A 24 3.73 7.07 7.85
CA ASP A 24 3.07 7.56 6.64
C ASP A 24 2.72 6.39 5.73
N PHE A 25 1.63 6.49 4.98
CA PHE A 25 1.11 5.43 4.12
C PHE A 25 0.77 5.94 2.72
N GLU A 26 1.23 5.21 1.72
CA GLU A 26 0.85 5.43 0.33
C GLU A 26 0.67 4.12 -0.42
N SER A 27 -0.11 4.18 -1.50
CA SER A 27 -0.35 3.02 -2.35
C SER A 27 -0.32 3.39 -3.82
N GLU A 28 0.34 2.54 -4.62
CA GLU A 28 0.43 2.67 -6.07
C GLU A 28 -0.17 1.44 -6.76
N GLU A 29 -1.03 1.65 -7.75
CA GLU A 29 -1.57 0.55 -8.55
C GLU A 29 -0.58 0.08 -9.62
N SER A 30 -0.40 -1.24 -9.72
CA SER A 30 0.50 -1.87 -10.68
C SER A 30 -0.26 -2.43 -11.88
N TYR A 31 0.17 -2.02 -13.08
CA TYR A 31 -0.41 -2.43 -14.35
C TYR A 31 0.62 -3.12 -15.24
N VAL A 32 0.21 -4.21 -15.89
CA VAL A 32 0.99 -4.83 -16.97
C VAL A 32 0.09 -4.96 -18.19
N GLN A 33 0.51 -4.37 -19.31
CA GLN A 33 -0.29 -4.30 -20.54
C GLN A 33 -1.71 -3.73 -20.26
N HIS A 34 -1.78 -2.62 -19.52
CA HIS A 34 -3.03 -1.98 -19.08
C HIS A 34 -3.95 -2.85 -18.21
N ARG A 35 -3.49 -4.02 -17.76
CA ARG A 35 -4.25 -4.89 -16.87
C ARG A 35 -3.76 -4.73 -15.44
N PHE A 36 -4.68 -4.36 -14.55
CA PHE A 36 -4.42 -4.25 -13.11
C PHE A 36 -3.95 -5.60 -12.53
N LYS A 37 -2.79 -5.58 -11.86
CA LYS A 37 -2.14 -6.76 -11.27
C LYS A 37 -2.18 -6.77 -9.76
N GLY A 38 -2.07 -5.61 -9.13
CA GLY A 38 -1.97 -5.50 -7.69
C GLY A 38 -1.58 -4.10 -7.29
N ILE A 39 -1.23 -3.94 -6.02
CA ILE A 39 -0.95 -2.64 -5.41
C ILE A 39 0.40 -2.74 -4.72
N THR A 40 1.22 -1.69 -4.82
CA THR A 40 2.43 -1.54 -4.01
C THR A 40 2.12 -0.55 -2.90
N ALA A 41 2.14 -1.01 -1.64
CA ALA A 41 2.02 -0.19 -0.46
C ALA A 41 3.40 0.28 0.04
N TYR A 42 3.53 1.55 0.35
CA TYR A 42 4.72 2.19 0.92
C TYR A 42 4.40 2.67 2.34
N PHE A 43 5.38 2.56 3.23
CA PHE A 43 5.24 2.95 4.63
C PHE A 43 6.45 3.78 5.08
N GLY A 44 6.24 4.78 5.93
CA GLY A 44 7.28 5.63 6.50
C GLY A 44 8.03 6.43 5.42
N ASP A 45 9.35 6.57 5.55
CA ASP A 45 10.20 7.39 4.66
C ASP A 45 10.15 7.03 3.16
N VAL A 46 9.56 5.88 2.83
CA VAL A 46 9.41 5.39 1.45
C VAL A 46 8.08 5.84 0.82
N ALA A 47 7.08 6.23 1.63
CA ALA A 47 5.87 6.90 1.17
C ALA A 47 6.22 8.36 0.80
N ARG A 48 5.86 8.83 -0.40
CA ARG A 48 6.27 10.12 -0.97
C ARG A 48 5.22 10.83 -1.84
#